data_AF-S9VJK8-F1
#
_entry.id   AF-S9VJK8-F1
#
_cell.length_a   1.000
_cell.length_b   1.000
_cell.length_c   1.000
_cell.angle_alpha   90.00
_cell.angle_beta   90.00
_cell.angle_gamma   90.00
#
_symmetry.space_group_name_H-M   'P 1'
#
loop_
_entity.id
_entity.type
_entity.pdbx_description
1 polymer ?
#
loop_
_entity_poly.entity_id
_entity_poly.type
_entity_poly.pdbx_seq_one_letter_code
_entity_poly.pdbx_strand_id
1 'polypeptide(L)'
;MPPKFMSAVMFGCGFSGVVASTLQCIIKASMPDTYESALIQSYIYFSLALAIMGIALCMALCLRYNSFAQRHVGEFRNLASAATLGEGTMETEPVADGNGVFEGDVVLDDQAARAEGAGGKKASGEIEEEEEEVRELRAEVEEVGESRGHFTDQHLTTSQQLQRTRVKPVFKLIYPMQIACFCIFFVSLFIFPSLIIPIDRTDKWFATLAILIYNCGDATGRLSSSIKKIWPSRRVLLIVSLCRFIFFPLIFLCIYKYIPGHTPAYIILGSLGLTKGFFGATSMVFGPNTPGLQTEGQRVMAGQLMGISLLAGASVSALLALLVVLFLP
;
A
#
# COMPACT_ATOMS: atom_id res chain seq x y z
N MET A 1 9.38 -3.86 9.03
CA MET A 1 8.48 -3.19 10.01
C MET A 1 7.83 -4.23 10.93
N PRO A 2 7.77 -4.02 12.25
CA PRO A 2 7.12 -4.95 13.18
C PRO A 2 5.61 -5.05 12.90
N PRO A 3 4.99 -6.24 13.11
CA PRO A 3 3.58 -6.48 12.76
C PRO A 3 2.58 -5.50 13.40
N LYS A 4 2.89 -5.00 14.61
CA LYS A 4 2.05 -4.06 15.35
C LYS A 4 1.94 -2.69 14.64
N PHE A 5 3.04 -2.21 14.06
CA PHE A 5 3.05 -0.94 13.33
C PHE A 5 2.32 -1.06 11.98
N MET A 6 2.49 -2.19 11.29
CA MET A 6 1.82 -2.42 10.01
C MET A 6 0.29 -2.50 10.19
N SER A 7 -0.18 -3.15 11.26
CA SER A 7 -1.62 -3.20 11.60
C SER A 7 -2.17 -1.82 11.95
N ALA A 8 -1.45 -1.01 12.74
CA ALA A 8 -1.88 0.34 13.11
C ALA A 8 -1.99 1.28 11.89
N VAL A 9 -1.03 1.23 10.97
CA VAL A 9 -1.06 2.02 9.73
C VAL A 9 -2.23 1.60 8.84
N MET A 10 -2.45 0.29 8.66
CA MET A 10 -3.57 -0.21 7.84
C MET A 10 -4.94 0.14 8.44
N PHE A 11 -5.07 0.13 9.76
CA PHE A 11 -6.27 0.59 10.46
C PHE A 11 -6.51 2.08 10.25
N GLY A 12 -5.47 2.90 10.43
CA GLY A 12 -5.56 4.35 10.26
C GLY A 12 -5.98 4.77 8.85
N CYS A 13 -5.40 4.17 7.82
CA CYS A 13 -5.74 4.48 6.44
C CYS A 13 -7.17 4.07 6.03
N GLY A 14 -7.73 3.00 6.60
CA GLY A 14 -9.12 2.62 6.35
C GLY A 14 -10.11 3.50 7.12
N PHE A 15 -9.82 3.77 8.39
CA PHE A 15 -10.70 4.54 9.27
C PHE A 15 -10.82 6.01 8.85
N SER A 16 -9.74 6.62 8.36
CA SER A 16 -9.76 8.02 7.91
C SER A 16 -10.78 8.26 6.78
N GLY A 17 -10.89 7.31 5.84
CA GLY A 17 -11.86 7.39 4.74
C GLY A 17 -13.30 7.37 5.24
N VAL A 18 -13.62 6.49 6.18
CA VAL A 18 -14.96 6.37 6.78
C VAL A 18 -15.33 7.64 7.56
N VAL A 19 -14.41 8.14 8.39
CA VAL A 19 -14.61 9.38 9.15
C VAL A 19 -14.84 10.55 8.21
N ALA A 20 -14.01 10.72 7.18
CA ALA A 20 -14.14 11.81 6.21
C ALA A 20 -15.47 11.75 5.45
N SER A 21 -15.90 10.57 4.98
CA SER A 21 -17.18 10.43 4.29
C SER A 21 -18.38 10.60 5.24
N THR A 22 -18.26 10.17 6.50
CA THR A 22 -19.33 10.36 7.50
C THR A 22 -19.50 11.84 7.82
N LEU A 23 -18.39 12.55 8.03
CA LEU A 23 -18.40 14.00 8.18
C LEU A 23 -19.01 14.69 6.97
N GLN A 24 -18.68 14.25 5.75
CA GLN A 24 -19.29 14.77 4.53
C GLN A 24 -20.81 14.57 4.51
N CYS A 25 -21.32 13.43 4.98
CA CYS A 25 -22.75 13.17 5.12
C CYS A 25 -23.40 14.11 6.14
N ILE A 26 -22.79 14.29 7.33
CA ILE A 26 -23.29 15.16 8.40
C ILE A 26 -23.35 16.61 7.92
N ILE A 27 -22.28 17.09 7.29
CA ILE A 27 -22.22 18.47 6.79
C ILE A 27 -23.30 18.70 5.73
N LYS A 28 -23.49 17.74 4.81
CA LYS A 28 -24.54 17.80 3.78
C LYS A 28 -25.95 17.75 4.38
N ALA A 29 -26.15 17.03 5.48
CA ALA A 29 -27.45 16.96 6.17
C ALA A 29 -27.77 18.24 6.96
N SER A 30 -26.74 18.92 7.44
CA SER A 30 -26.85 20.09 8.31
C SER A 30 -27.07 21.40 7.54
N MET A 31 -26.71 21.46 6.26
CA MET A 31 -26.77 22.68 5.45
C MET A 31 -27.81 22.62 4.33
N PRO A 32 -28.55 23.72 4.07
CA PRO A 32 -29.48 23.81 2.95
C PRO A 32 -28.74 23.75 1.60
N ASP A 33 -29.42 23.30 0.55
CA ASP A 33 -28.90 23.10 -0.82
C ASP A 33 -28.63 24.43 -1.58
N THR A 34 -27.98 25.41 -0.95
CA THR A 34 -27.61 26.70 -1.55
C THR A 34 -26.13 26.71 -1.93
N TYR A 35 -25.76 27.42 -3.01
CA TYR A 35 -24.36 27.54 -3.46
C TYR A 35 -23.42 28.10 -2.36
N GLU A 36 -23.87 29.10 -1.60
CA GLU A 36 -23.12 29.60 -0.44
C GLU A 36 -22.89 28.51 0.62
N SER A 37 -23.89 27.67 0.87
CA SER A 37 -23.80 26.58 1.84
C SER A 37 -22.84 25.48 1.37
N ALA A 38 -22.76 25.19 0.06
CA ALA A 38 -21.76 24.28 -0.50
C ALA A 38 -20.31 24.83 -0.39
N LEU A 39 -20.14 26.14 -0.53
CA LEU A 39 -18.86 26.83 -0.28
C LEU A 39 -18.47 26.74 1.20
N ILE A 40 -19.38 27.07 2.10
CA ILE A 40 -19.18 26.98 3.56
C ILE A 40 -18.87 25.53 3.96
N GLN A 41 -19.57 24.54 3.40
CA GLN A 41 -19.27 23.11 3.55
C GLN A 41 -17.83 22.77 3.16
N SER A 42 -17.36 23.28 2.01
CA SER A 42 -16.00 23.04 1.55
C SER A 42 -14.98 23.67 2.49
N TYR A 43 -15.20 24.91 2.95
CA TYR A 43 -14.33 25.58 3.92
C TYR A 43 -14.24 24.83 5.25
N ILE A 44 -15.36 24.35 5.79
CA ILE A 44 -15.39 23.56 7.03
C ILE A 44 -14.59 22.26 6.85
N TYR A 45 -14.78 21.56 5.72
CA TYR A 45 -14.04 20.34 5.43
C TYR A 45 -12.53 20.57 5.31
N PHE A 46 -12.11 21.55 4.52
CA PHE A 46 -10.69 21.85 4.31
C PHE A 46 -10.01 22.41 5.57
N SER A 47 -10.69 23.24 6.37
CA SER A 47 -10.13 23.77 7.62
C SER A 47 -9.94 22.69 8.67
N LEU A 48 -10.90 21.76 8.83
CA LEU A 48 -10.75 20.62 9.73
C LEU A 48 -9.61 19.69 9.27
N ALA A 49 -9.52 19.41 7.97
CA ALA A 49 -8.42 18.63 7.42
C ALA A 49 -7.06 19.31 7.68
N LEU A 50 -6.96 20.63 7.48
CA LEU A 50 -5.75 21.41 7.78
C LEU A 50 -5.39 21.37 9.27
N ALA A 51 -6.37 21.45 10.17
CA ALA A 51 -6.12 21.33 11.60
C ALA A 51 -5.55 19.95 11.98
N ILE A 52 -6.13 18.87 11.45
CA ILE A 52 -5.63 17.51 11.68
C ILE A 52 -4.19 17.36 11.13
N MET A 53 -3.92 17.86 9.92
CA MET A 53 -2.57 17.86 9.35
C MET A 53 -1.58 18.68 10.20
N GLY A 54 -2.00 19.82 10.72
CA GLY A 54 -1.19 20.66 11.62
C GLY A 54 -0.85 19.95 12.94
N ILE A 55 -1.81 19.25 13.55
CA ILE A 55 -1.58 18.43 14.74
C ILE A 55 -0.59 17.29 14.43
N ALA A 56 -0.76 16.60 13.30
CA ALA A 56 0.16 15.54 12.88
C ALA A 56 1.58 16.06 12.65
N LEU A 57 1.72 17.24 12.02
CA LEU A 57 3.00 17.91 11.85
C LEU A 57 3.63 18.29 13.19
N CYS A 58 2.84 18.86 14.11
CA CYS A 58 3.29 19.19 15.46
C CYS A 58 3.80 17.94 16.20
N MET A 59 3.05 16.84 16.18
CA MET A 59 3.50 15.57 16.76
C MET A 59 4.80 15.06 16.13
N ALA A 60 4.93 15.15 14.80
CA ALA A 60 6.14 14.75 14.09
C ALA A 60 7.36 15.62 14.48
N LEU A 61 7.16 16.93 14.65
CA LEU A 61 8.19 17.85 15.13
C LEU A 61 8.56 17.56 16.59
N CYS A 62 7.58 17.30 17.47
CA CYS A 62 7.82 16.90 18.86
C CYS A 62 8.61 15.60 18.94
N LEU A 63 8.41 14.65 18.01
CA LEU A 63 9.19 13.41 17.94
C LEU A 63 10.69 13.68 17.77
N ARG A 64 11.06 14.75 17.05
CA ARG A 64 12.45 15.14 16.83
C ARG A 64 13.15 15.59 18.12
N TYR A 65 12.40 16.11 19.09
CA TYR A 65 12.90 16.55 20.40
C TYR A 65 12.88 15.44 21.46
N ASN A 66 12.29 14.27 21.16
CA ASN A 66 12.22 13.17 22.11
C ASN A 66 13.53 12.37 22.14
N SER A 67 14.21 12.33 23.29
CA SER A 67 15.48 11.62 23.48
C SER A 67 15.38 10.12 23.22
N PHE A 68 14.21 9.52 23.44
CA PHE A 68 13.96 8.10 23.17
C PHE A 68 13.97 7.78 21.66
N ALA A 69 13.43 8.68 20.84
CA ALA A 69 13.37 8.54 19.38
C ALA A 69 14.75 8.75 18.73
N GLN A 70 15.55 9.69 19.25
CA GLN A 70 16.93 9.93 18.81
C GLN A 70 17.85 8.72 19.05
N ARG A 71 17.59 7.93 20.10
CA ARG A 71 18.43 6.78 20.47
C ARG A 71 18.16 5.51 19.65
N HIS A 72 16.95 5.34 19.12
CA HIS A 72 16.53 4.12 18.42
C HIS A 72 16.35 4.28 16.90
N VAL A 73 16.41 5.50 16.37
CA VAL A 73 16.25 5.77 14.93
C VAL A 73 17.52 6.45 14.39
N GLY A 74 18.25 5.74 13.52
CA GLY A 74 19.53 6.20 12.97
C GLY A 74 19.45 7.54 12.23
N GLU A 75 18.30 7.88 11.64
CA GLU A 75 18.07 9.18 10.98
C GLU A 75 18.11 10.36 11.96
N PHE A 76 17.50 10.22 13.15
CA PHE A 76 17.54 11.27 14.16
C PHE A 76 18.90 11.36 14.86
N ARG A 77 19.62 10.24 14.99
CA ARG A 77 21.02 10.23 15.46
C ARG A 77 21.93 10.98 14.49
N ASN A 78 21.82 10.75 13.18
CA ASN A 78 22.65 11.45 12.20
C ASN A 78 22.28 12.94 12.08
N LEU A 79 21.00 13.32 12.22
CA LEU A 79 20.62 14.74 12.30
C LEU A 79 21.09 15.40 13.60
N ALA A 80 21.05 14.70 14.74
CA ALA A 80 21.57 15.20 16.01
C ALA A 80 23.10 15.35 15.94
N SER A 81 23.82 14.33 15.45
CA SER A 81 25.25 14.39 15.22
C SER A 81 25.64 15.48 14.21
N ALA A 82 24.89 15.67 13.12
CA ALA A 82 25.11 16.77 12.17
C ALA A 82 24.83 18.15 12.79
N ALA A 83 23.85 18.27 13.69
CA ALA A 83 23.62 19.49 14.45
C ALA A 83 24.73 19.77 15.47
N THR A 84 25.32 18.73 16.08
CA THR A 84 26.48 18.85 16.97
C THR A 84 27.79 19.13 16.21
N LEU A 85 27.94 18.58 15.00
CA LEU A 85 29.07 18.84 14.08
C LEU A 85 28.98 20.21 13.39
N GLY A 86 27.87 20.94 13.56
CA GLY A 86 27.74 22.34 13.13
C GLY A 86 28.54 23.33 13.98
N GLU A 87 29.14 22.88 15.09
CA GLU A 87 29.92 23.71 16.02
C GLU A 87 31.41 23.32 16.12
N GLY A 88 31.91 22.37 15.32
CA GLY A 88 33.30 21.93 15.40
C GLY A 88 33.84 21.42 14.07
N THR A 89 34.96 22.00 13.65
CA THR A 89 35.79 21.70 12.47
C THR A 89 35.93 20.22 12.12
N MET A 90 35.94 19.95 10.81
CA MET A 90 36.26 18.67 10.19
C MET A 90 37.52 18.03 10.78
N GLU A 91 37.38 16.88 11.42
CA GLU A 91 38.41 15.85 11.46
C GLU A 91 37.74 14.47 11.30
N THR A 92 38.02 13.84 10.17
CA THR A 92 37.85 12.40 9.95
C THR A 92 38.90 11.64 10.74
N GLU A 93 38.50 10.76 11.67
CA GLU A 93 39.33 9.62 12.13
C GLU A 93 38.41 8.47 12.62
N PRO A 94 38.86 7.19 12.50
CA PRO A 94 38.05 5.99 12.63
C PRO A 94 38.10 5.38 14.04
N VAL A 95 36.98 4.92 14.59
CA VAL A 95 36.93 4.27 15.92
C VAL A 95 35.75 3.30 15.94
N ALA A 96 35.78 2.09 16.51
CA ALA A 96 36.80 1.12 16.88
C ALA A 96 36.02 -0.17 17.17
N ASP A 97 36.68 -1.31 16.99
CA ASP A 97 36.26 -2.65 17.37
C ASP A 97 35.83 -2.72 18.85
N GLY A 98 34.76 -3.45 19.13
CA GLY A 98 34.10 -3.48 20.44
C GLY A 98 33.32 -4.77 20.65
N ASN A 99 34.07 -5.84 20.93
CA ASN A 99 33.57 -7.11 21.45
C ASN A 99 32.54 -6.92 22.58
N GLY A 100 31.34 -7.45 22.37
CA GLY A 100 30.30 -7.56 23.37
C GLY A 100 29.48 -8.81 23.12
N VAL A 101 29.95 -9.93 23.70
CA VAL A 101 29.21 -11.18 23.83
C VAL A 101 27.87 -10.90 24.51
N PHE A 102 26.76 -11.25 23.87
CA PHE A 102 25.53 -11.59 24.58
C PHE A 102 24.88 -12.81 23.94
N GLU A 103 25.03 -13.89 24.70
CA GLU A 103 24.50 -15.24 24.55
C GLU A 103 22.96 -15.20 24.54
N GLY A 104 22.36 -15.97 23.63
CA GLY A 104 20.91 -16.04 23.46
C GLY A 104 20.53 -17.05 22.39
N ASP A 105 21.11 -18.23 22.51
CA ASP A 105 20.88 -19.40 21.68
C ASP A 105 19.42 -19.89 21.84
N VAL A 106 18.67 -20.00 20.74
CA VAL A 106 17.49 -20.87 20.69
C VAL A 106 17.60 -21.68 19.40
N VAL A 107 18.32 -22.79 19.56
CA VAL A 107 18.25 -23.98 18.73
C VAL A 107 16.82 -24.50 18.74
N LEU A 108 16.23 -24.67 17.55
CA LEU A 108 15.27 -25.74 17.30
C LEU A 108 15.65 -26.37 15.96
N ASP A 109 16.27 -27.53 16.09
CA ASP A 109 16.66 -28.43 15.02
C ASP A 109 15.55 -29.45 14.72
N ASP A 110 15.59 -29.90 13.47
CA ASP A 110 15.19 -31.20 12.93
C ASP A 110 13.72 -31.65 12.71
N GLN A 111 13.40 -31.66 11.40
CA GLN A 111 13.12 -32.85 10.56
C GLN A 111 11.75 -33.55 10.48
N ALA A 112 11.54 -34.07 9.25
CA ALA A 112 10.59 -35.05 8.71
C ALA A 112 9.21 -34.51 8.25
N ALA A 113 8.67 -34.84 7.07
CA ALA A 113 8.87 -36.03 6.24
C ALA A 113 8.55 -35.79 4.75
N ARG A 114 9.22 -36.58 3.89
CA ARG A 114 8.88 -36.87 2.48
C ARG A 114 7.69 -37.84 2.39
N ALA A 115 6.93 -37.76 1.29
CA ALA A 115 6.41 -38.84 0.41
C ALA A 115 5.14 -38.33 -0.33
N GLU A 116 5.23 -38.05 -1.63
CA GLU A 116 4.85 -38.89 -2.79
C GLU A 116 3.38 -38.74 -3.26
N GLY A 117 3.18 -38.64 -4.59
CA GLY A 117 1.88 -38.96 -5.21
C GLY A 117 1.38 -38.09 -6.38
N ALA A 118 2.01 -38.26 -7.55
CA ALA A 118 1.52 -38.15 -8.94
C ALA A 118 0.14 -37.50 -9.31
N GLY A 119 0.16 -36.71 -10.40
CA GLY A 119 -0.91 -36.73 -11.42
C GLY A 119 -1.28 -35.39 -12.07
N GLY A 120 -1.01 -35.23 -13.38
CA GLY A 120 -1.72 -34.25 -14.23
C GLY A 120 -0.83 -33.35 -15.10
N LYS A 121 -0.45 -33.84 -16.28
CA LYS A 121 0.23 -33.08 -17.34
C LYS A 121 -0.71 -32.09 -18.05
N LYS A 122 -0.07 -31.06 -18.62
CA LYS A 122 -0.47 -30.15 -19.72
C LYS A 122 -1.00 -28.77 -19.32
N ALA A 123 -0.09 -27.94 -18.80
CA ALA A 123 -0.02 -26.48 -19.04
C ALA A 123 1.37 -25.91 -18.64
N SER A 124 2.46 -26.70 -18.72
CA SER A 124 3.68 -26.45 -17.92
C SER A 124 4.86 -25.77 -18.63
N GLY A 125 4.80 -25.51 -19.94
CA GLY A 125 5.94 -24.92 -20.65
C GLY A 125 6.26 -23.46 -20.26
N GLU A 126 5.23 -22.61 -20.15
CA GLU A 126 5.44 -21.17 -19.89
C GLU A 126 5.61 -20.85 -18.40
N ILE A 127 5.15 -21.74 -17.50
CA ILE A 127 5.26 -21.56 -16.05
C ILE A 127 6.61 -22.06 -15.53
N GLU A 128 7.21 -23.08 -16.17
CA GLU A 128 8.53 -23.61 -15.82
C GLU A 128 9.65 -22.62 -16.16
N GLU A 129 9.58 -21.93 -17.31
CA GLU A 129 10.56 -20.91 -17.70
C GLU A 129 10.55 -19.69 -16.77
N GLU A 130 9.37 -19.24 -16.33
CA GLU A 130 9.23 -18.13 -15.37
C GLU A 130 9.71 -18.52 -13.96
N GLU A 131 9.44 -19.75 -13.52
CA GLU A 131 9.94 -20.25 -12.23
C GLU A 131 11.45 -20.48 -12.23
N GLU A 132 12.03 -20.86 -13.38
CA GLU A 132 13.47 -20.99 -13.56
C GLU A 132 14.19 -19.63 -13.61
N GLU A 133 13.67 -18.65 -14.35
CA GLU A 133 14.24 -17.27 -14.35
C GLU A 133 14.15 -16.66 -12.94
N VAL A 134 13.04 -16.83 -12.23
CA VAL A 134 12.89 -16.35 -10.84
C VAL A 134 13.83 -17.08 -9.89
N ARG A 135 14.13 -18.36 -10.12
CA ARG A 135 15.10 -19.13 -9.34
C ARG A 135 16.54 -18.68 -9.61
N GLU A 136 16.90 -18.39 -10.85
CA GLU A 136 18.20 -17.81 -11.21
C GLU A 136 18.36 -16.40 -10.61
N LEU A 137 17.32 -15.56 -10.72
CA LEU A 137 17.29 -14.24 -10.08
C LEU A 137 17.40 -14.34 -8.55
N ARG A 138 16.80 -15.37 -7.95
CA ARG A 138 16.93 -15.65 -6.51
C ARG A 138 18.36 -16.04 -6.15
N ALA A 139 19.03 -16.86 -6.96
CA ALA A 139 20.43 -17.21 -6.79
C ALA A 139 21.35 -15.99 -6.95
N GLU A 140 21.08 -15.12 -7.93
CA GLU A 140 21.81 -13.87 -8.14
C GLU A 140 21.62 -12.90 -6.95
N VAL A 141 20.43 -12.85 -6.36
CA VAL A 141 20.15 -12.06 -5.14
C VAL A 141 20.79 -12.69 -3.89
N GLU A 142 20.88 -14.03 -3.81
CA GLU A 142 21.56 -14.78 -2.74
C GLU A 142 23.08 -14.54 -2.78
N GLU A 143 23.74 -14.66 -3.94
CA GLU A 143 25.19 -14.36 -4.10
C GLU A 143 25.53 -12.90 -3.75
N VAL A 144 24.70 -11.95 -4.19
CA VAL A 144 24.91 -10.52 -3.90
C VAL A 144 24.68 -10.21 -2.41
N GLY A 145 23.84 -10.99 -1.73
CA GLY A 145 23.58 -10.89 -0.29
C GLY A 145 24.74 -11.42 0.55
N GLU A 146 25.33 -12.56 0.21
CA GLU A 146 26.47 -13.13 0.94
C GLU A 146 27.76 -12.33 0.76
N SER A 147 27.96 -11.70 -0.41
CA SER A 147 29.11 -10.83 -0.66
C SER A 147 29.08 -9.50 0.12
N ARG A 148 27.92 -9.13 0.70
CA ARG A 148 27.74 -7.91 1.52
C ARG A 148 27.33 -8.28 2.93
N GLY A 149 28.32 -8.33 3.83
CA GLY A 149 28.18 -8.76 5.22
C GLY A 149 26.88 -8.30 5.92
N HIS A 150 26.12 -9.29 6.38
CA HIS A 150 24.84 -9.17 7.08
C HIS A 150 24.88 -8.28 8.35
N PHE A 151 26.09 -8.02 8.88
CA PHE A 151 26.30 -7.24 10.12
C PHE A 151 26.41 -5.72 9.87
N THR A 152 26.71 -5.28 8.65
CA THR A 152 26.99 -3.85 8.40
C THR A 152 25.72 -3.02 8.20
N ASP A 153 24.62 -3.62 7.70
CA ASP A 153 23.42 -2.89 7.28
C ASP A 153 22.57 -2.34 8.43
N GLN A 154 22.68 -2.90 9.64
CA GLN A 154 21.84 -2.52 10.80
C GLN A 154 22.16 -1.11 11.35
N HIS A 155 23.33 -0.54 11.01
CA HIS A 155 23.77 0.79 11.42
C HIS A 155 23.61 1.88 10.34
N LEU A 156 23.25 1.51 9.10
CA LEU A 156 23.06 2.48 8.00
C LEU A 156 21.68 3.15 8.08
N THR A 157 21.60 4.40 7.61
CA THR A 157 20.31 5.09 7.45
C THR A 157 19.48 4.45 6.34
N THR A 158 18.16 4.61 6.38
CA THR A 158 17.24 4.17 5.32
C THR A 158 17.70 4.64 3.93
N SER A 159 18.20 5.88 3.84
CA SER A 159 18.70 6.47 2.60
C SER A 159 19.99 5.79 2.08
N GLN A 160 20.91 5.42 2.97
CA GLN A 160 22.15 4.73 2.60
C GLN A 160 21.89 3.27 2.21
N GLN A 161 20.97 2.59 2.92
CA GLN A 161 20.51 1.24 2.56
C GLN A 161 19.85 1.23 1.17
N LEU A 162 19.05 2.25 0.86
CA LEU A 162 18.39 2.38 -0.43
C LEU A 162 19.38 2.64 -1.58
N GLN A 163 20.37 3.52 -1.37
CA GLN A 163 21.40 3.83 -2.38
C GLN A 163 22.33 2.66 -2.67
N ARG A 164 22.60 1.80 -1.67
CA ARG A 164 23.43 0.60 -1.87
C ARG A 164 22.69 -0.51 -2.61
N THR A 165 21.36 -0.53 -2.60
CA THR A 165 20.58 -1.64 -3.14
C THR A 165 20.36 -1.48 -4.65
N ARG A 166 20.62 -2.54 -5.43
CA ARG A 166 20.37 -2.54 -6.87
C ARG A 166 18.87 -2.71 -7.14
N VAL A 167 18.27 -1.74 -7.86
CA VAL A 167 16.81 -1.70 -8.16
C VAL A 167 16.36 -2.85 -9.05
N LYS A 168 17.13 -3.16 -10.10
CA LYS A 168 16.73 -4.10 -11.17
C LYS A 168 16.37 -5.51 -10.67
N PRO A 169 17.20 -6.21 -9.87
CA PRO A 169 16.86 -7.56 -9.41
C PRO A 169 15.66 -7.55 -8.46
N VAL A 170 15.54 -6.53 -7.59
CA VAL A 170 14.38 -6.37 -6.70
C VAL A 170 13.11 -6.20 -7.53
N PHE A 171 13.13 -5.30 -8.51
CA PHE A 171 11.99 -5.04 -9.39
C PHE A 171 11.51 -6.29 -10.11
N LYS A 172 12.45 -7.05 -10.73
CA LYS A 172 12.12 -8.33 -11.38
C LYS A 172 11.51 -9.32 -10.39
N LEU A 173 12.05 -9.46 -9.19
CA LEU A 173 11.54 -10.43 -8.23
C LEU A 173 10.12 -10.10 -7.72
N ILE A 174 9.80 -8.81 -7.56
CA ILE A 174 8.47 -8.37 -7.05
C ILE A 174 7.48 -7.98 -8.17
N TYR A 175 7.86 -8.13 -9.45
CA TYR A 175 7.06 -7.73 -10.61
C TYR A 175 5.60 -8.24 -10.58
N PRO A 176 5.29 -9.50 -10.22
CA PRO A 176 3.89 -9.96 -10.26
C PRO A 176 3.05 -9.23 -9.21
N MET A 177 3.60 -8.99 -8.02
CA MET A 177 2.90 -8.27 -6.97
C MET A 177 2.71 -6.79 -7.32
N GLN A 178 3.66 -6.19 -8.04
CA GLN A 178 3.52 -4.84 -8.58
C GLN A 178 2.37 -4.77 -9.60
N ILE A 179 2.29 -5.71 -10.55
CA ILE A 179 1.20 -5.73 -11.54
C ILE A 179 -0.16 -5.89 -10.84
N ALA A 180 -0.30 -6.82 -9.89
CA ALA A 180 -1.55 -6.95 -9.14
C ALA A 180 -1.92 -5.67 -8.38
N CYS A 181 -0.94 -5.02 -7.74
CA CYS A 181 -1.15 -3.75 -7.06
C CYS A 181 -1.65 -2.68 -8.03
N PHE A 182 -0.93 -2.49 -9.14
CA PHE A 182 -1.30 -1.57 -10.21
C PHE A 182 -2.75 -1.81 -10.68
N CYS A 183 -3.11 -3.04 -11.04
CA CYS A 183 -4.44 -3.39 -11.53
C CYS A 183 -5.54 -3.13 -10.49
N ILE A 184 -5.33 -3.50 -9.22
CA ILE A 184 -6.30 -3.29 -8.14
C ILE A 184 -6.58 -1.80 -7.97
N PHE A 185 -5.55 -0.97 -7.88
CA PHE A 185 -5.70 0.47 -7.69
C PHE A 185 -6.22 1.16 -8.96
N PHE A 186 -5.74 0.77 -10.15
CA PHE A 186 -6.21 1.28 -11.43
C PHE A 186 -7.71 1.08 -11.61
N VAL A 187 -8.21 -0.16 -11.51
CA VAL A 187 -9.65 -0.44 -11.70
C VAL A 187 -10.50 0.31 -10.67
N SER A 188 -10.05 0.32 -9.42
CA SER A 188 -10.82 0.94 -8.34
C SER A 188 -10.87 2.46 -8.45
N LEU A 189 -9.75 3.11 -8.79
CA LEU A 189 -9.66 4.57 -8.91
C LEU A 189 -10.26 5.07 -10.24
N PHE A 190 -10.27 4.23 -11.27
CA PHE A 190 -10.98 4.52 -12.50
C PHE A 190 -12.50 4.55 -12.27
N ILE A 191 -13.05 3.56 -11.53
CA ILE A 191 -14.49 3.52 -11.23
C ILE A 191 -14.87 4.58 -10.19
N PHE A 192 -14.16 4.62 -9.06
CA PHE A 192 -14.39 5.55 -7.96
C PHE A 192 -13.22 6.54 -7.84
N PRO A 193 -13.41 7.87 -8.01
CA PRO A 193 -14.69 8.59 -8.10
C PRO A 193 -15.24 8.78 -9.52
N SER A 194 -14.46 8.45 -10.56
CA SER A 194 -14.68 9.02 -11.91
C SER A 194 -15.96 8.58 -12.61
N LEU A 195 -16.43 7.35 -12.40
CA LEU A 195 -17.63 6.81 -13.05
C LEU A 195 -18.89 6.92 -12.19
N ILE A 196 -18.84 7.60 -11.04
CA ILE A 196 -19.99 7.70 -10.13
C ILE A 196 -20.92 8.83 -10.54
N ILE A 197 -20.34 9.96 -10.95
CA ILE A 197 -21.09 11.16 -11.34
C ILE A 197 -22.05 10.87 -12.51
N PRO A 198 -21.66 10.13 -13.57
CA PRO A 198 -22.56 9.84 -14.69
C PRO A 198 -23.70 8.85 -14.38
N ILE A 199 -23.60 8.03 -13.33
CA ILE A 199 -24.64 7.03 -12.99
C ILE A 199 -25.94 7.73 -12.60
N ASP A 200 -25.84 8.80 -11.80
CA ASP A 200 -26.98 9.61 -11.44
C ASP A 200 -26.56 11.03 -11.07
N ARG A 201 -26.90 11.96 -11.97
CA ARG A 201 -26.71 13.41 -11.76
C ARG A 201 -27.92 14.06 -11.08
N THR A 202 -29.05 13.35 -10.99
CA THR A 202 -30.33 13.91 -10.51
C THR A 202 -30.49 13.79 -9.00
N ASP A 203 -29.99 12.70 -8.42
CA ASP A 203 -30.01 12.51 -6.96
C ASP A 203 -28.79 13.17 -6.30
N LYS A 204 -29.07 14.22 -5.51
CA LYS A 204 -28.05 14.95 -4.76
C LYS A 204 -27.33 14.04 -3.75
N TRP A 205 -27.99 13.04 -3.18
CA TRP A 205 -27.42 12.19 -2.12
C TRP A 205 -26.65 10.98 -2.65
N PHE A 206 -26.90 10.58 -3.90
CA PHE A 206 -26.33 9.37 -4.48
C PHE A 206 -24.80 9.32 -4.38
N ALA A 207 -24.11 10.35 -4.87
CA ALA A 207 -22.65 10.39 -4.83
C ALA A 207 -22.11 10.37 -3.39
N THR A 208 -22.75 11.06 -2.46
CA THR A 208 -22.31 11.12 -1.05
C THR A 208 -22.47 9.77 -0.35
N LEU A 209 -23.59 9.07 -0.56
CA LEU A 209 -23.82 7.74 0.01
C LEU A 209 -22.94 6.68 -0.66
N ALA A 210 -22.72 6.79 -1.97
CA ALA A 210 -21.79 5.95 -2.73
C ALA A 210 -20.36 6.03 -2.18
N ILE A 211 -19.87 7.24 -1.88
CA ILE A 211 -18.56 7.47 -1.24
C ILE A 211 -18.49 6.80 0.14
N LEU A 212 -19.53 6.96 0.96
CA LEU A 212 -19.59 6.33 2.27
C LEU A 212 -19.54 4.80 2.17
N ILE A 213 -20.36 4.20 1.30
CA ILE A 213 -20.42 2.75 1.13
C ILE A 213 -19.09 2.20 0.61
N TYR A 214 -18.47 2.87 -0.36
CA TYR A 214 -17.15 2.48 -0.86
C TYR A 214 -16.07 2.54 0.24
N ASN A 215 -16.04 3.61 1.02
CA ASN A 215 -15.06 3.77 2.10
C ASN A 215 -15.29 2.80 3.26
N CYS A 216 -16.55 2.52 3.61
CA CYS A 216 -16.90 1.46 4.56
C CYS A 216 -16.40 0.11 4.06
N GLY A 217 -16.63 -0.21 2.77
CA GLY A 217 -16.08 -1.40 2.14
C GLY A 217 -14.55 -1.46 2.25
N ASP A 218 -13.85 -0.40 1.83
CA ASP A 218 -12.38 -0.31 1.90
C ASP A 218 -11.85 -0.53 3.32
N ALA A 219 -12.47 0.12 4.32
CA ALA A 219 -12.12 -0.04 5.71
C ALA A 219 -12.34 -1.48 6.18
N THR A 220 -13.50 -2.08 5.93
CA THR A 220 -13.78 -3.48 6.28
C THR A 220 -12.78 -4.42 5.60
N GLY A 221 -12.46 -4.21 4.32
CA GLY A 221 -11.51 -5.04 3.59
C GLY A 221 -10.10 -4.97 4.19
N ARG A 222 -9.64 -3.77 4.55
CA ARG A 222 -8.34 -3.57 5.21
C ARG A 222 -8.29 -4.22 6.58
N LEU A 223 -9.36 -4.10 7.36
CA LEU A 223 -9.51 -4.78 8.64
C LEU A 223 -9.46 -6.30 8.48
N SER A 224 -10.17 -6.85 7.49
CA SER A 224 -10.11 -8.27 7.16
C SER A 224 -8.69 -8.72 6.78
N SER A 225 -7.89 -7.87 6.14
CA SER A 225 -6.49 -8.20 5.80
C SER A 225 -5.58 -8.29 7.03
N SER A 226 -5.97 -7.73 8.19
CA SER A 226 -5.20 -7.88 9.44
C SER A 226 -5.25 -9.32 9.99
N ILE A 227 -6.28 -10.09 9.61
CA ILE A 227 -6.45 -11.48 10.01
C ILE A 227 -5.60 -12.38 9.11
N LYS A 228 -4.40 -12.74 9.59
CA LYS A 228 -3.43 -13.59 8.85
C LYS A 228 -4.00 -14.91 8.33
N LYS A 229 -5.05 -15.46 8.96
CA LYS A 229 -5.71 -16.71 8.55
C LYS A 229 -6.41 -16.61 7.19
N ILE A 230 -6.80 -15.41 6.77
CA ILE A 230 -7.57 -15.20 5.52
C ILE A 230 -6.64 -14.87 4.35
N TRP A 231 -5.31 -14.84 4.56
CA TRP A 231 -4.37 -14.40 3.54
C TRP A 231 -4.37 -15.31 2.30
N PRO A 232 -4.73 -14.78 1.11
CA PRO A 232 -4.74 -15.55 -0.12
C PRO A 232 -3.32 -15.85 -0.60
N SER A 233 -3.17 -16.88 -1.45
CA SER A 233 -1.92 -17.15 -2.16
C SER A 233 -1.57 -16.03 -3.16
N ARG A 234 -0.29 -15.85 -3.46
CA ARG A 234 0.21 -14.84 -4.43
C ARG A 234 -0.42 -14.98 -5.82
N ARG A 235 -0.64 -16.22 -6.28
CA ARG A 235 -1.34 -16.48 -7.56
C ARG A 235 -2.80 -16.05 -7.52
N VAL A 236 -3.48 -16.28 -6.39
CA VAL A 236 -4.87 -15.85 -6.19
C VAL A 236 -4.98 -14.33 -6.24
N LEU A 237 -4.02 -13.60 -5.67
CA LEU A 237 -3.97 -12.13 -5.78
C LEU A 237 -3.89 -11.65 -7.23
N LEU A 238 -3.03 -12.26 -8.06
CA LEU A 238 -2.94 -11.94 -9.49
C LEU A 238 -4.27 -12.22 -10.20
N ILE A 239 -4.81 -13.43 -10.03
CA ILE A 239 -6.07 -13.84 -10.68
C ILE A 239 -7.21 -12.92 -10.28
N VAL A 240 -7.34 -12.60 -8.99
CA VAL A 240 -8.36 -11.67 -8.50
C VAL A 240 -8.14 -10.27 -9.07
N SER A 241 -6.90 -9.78 -9.15
CA SER A 241 -6.60 -8.47 -9.71
C SER A 241 -7.06 -8.33 -11.17
N LEU A 242 -6.92 -9.39 -11.97
CA LEU A 242 -7.42 -9.45 -13.35
C LEU A 242 -8.95 -9.62 -13.40
N CYS A 243 -9.50 -10.46 -12.52
CA CYS A 243 -10.95 -10.66 -12.41
C CYS A 243 -11.70 -9.36 -12.09
N ARG A 244 -11.09 -8.41 -11.35
CA ARG A 244 -11.68 -7.10 -11.05
C ARG A 244 -12.07 -6.29 -12.29
N PHE A 245 -11.48 -6.53 -13.45
CA PHE A 245 -11.90 -5.86 -14.68
C PHE A 245 -13.37 -6.12 -15.03
N ILE A 246 -13.97 -7.19 -14.49
CA ILE A 246 -15.42 -7.45 -14.59
C ILE A 246 -16.27 -6.30 -14.01
N PHE A 247 -15.75 -5.50 -13.08
CA PHE A 247 -16.48 -4.35 -12.55
C PHE A 247 -16.72 -3.26 -13.60
N PHE A 248 -15.89 -3.17 -14.66
CA PHE A 248 -16.13 -2.22 -15.75
C PHE A 248 -17.45 -2.46 -16.48
N PRO A 249 -17.71 -3.63 -17.11
CA PRO A 249 -18.97 -3.85 -17.79
C PRO A 249 -20.17 -3.73 -16.85
N LEU A 250 -20.06 -4.15 -15.57
CA LEU A 250 -21.13 -3.95 -14.59
C LEU A 250 -21.47 -2.46 -14.37
N ILE A 251 -20.45 -1.60 -14.22
CA ILE A 251 -20.67 -0.16 -14.03
C ILE A 251 -21.20 0.50 -15.29
N PHE A 252 -20.68 0.15 -16.48
CA PHE A 252 -21.23 0.65 -17.74
C PHE A 252 -22.70 0.26 -17.91
N LEU A 253 -23.09 -0.95 -17.49
CA LEU A 253 -24.49 -1.40 -17.52
C LEU A 253 -25.39 -0.57 -16.59
N CYS A 254 -24.87 -0.12 -15.43
CA CYS A 254 -25.56 0.82 -14.56
C CYS A 254 -25.66 2.23 -15.17
N ILE A 255 -24.62 2.71 -15.87
CA ILE A 255 -24.62 4.02 -16.52
C ILE A 255 -25.64 4.07 -17.67
N TYR A 256 -25.64 3.05 -18.54
CA TYR A 256 -26.58 2.96 -19.68
C TYR A 256 -28.02 2.56 -19.28
N LYS A 257 -28.33 2.51 -17.98
CA LYS A 257 -29.66 2.23 -17.41
C LYS A 257 -30.29 0.89 -17.82
N TYR A 258 -29.50 -0.08 -18.26
CA TYR A 258 -29.98 -1.45 -18.48
C TYR A 258 -30.36 -2.15 -17.18
N ILE A 259 -29.66 -1.84 -16.08
CA ILE A 259 -30.09 -2.18 -14.72
C ILE A 259 -30.63 -0.92 -14.07
N PRO A 260 -31.97 -0.72 -13.98
CA PRO A 260 -32.54 0.44 -13.34
C PRO A 260 -32.38 0.39 -11.81
N GLY A 261 -32.03 1.53 -11.20
CA GLY A 261 -32.01 1.73 -9.74
C GLY A 261 -30.63 2.07 -9.16
N HIS A 262 -30.63 2.64 -7.95
CA HIS A 262 -29.40 3.04 -7.23
C HIS A 262 -28.77 1.89 -6.44
N THR A 263 -29.58 0.91 -6.01
CA THR A 263 -29.16 -0.23 -5.18
C THR A 263 -28.05 -1.06 -5.82
N PRO A 264 -28.11 -1.43 -7.12
CA PRO A 264 -27.05 -2.21 -7.76
C PRO A 264 -25.72 -1.46 -7.78
N ALA A 265 -25.74 -0.15 -8.05
CA ALA A 265 -24.55 0.69 -8.04
C ALA A 265 -23.91 0.73 -6.64
N TYR A 266 -24.72 0.86 -5.58
CA TYR A 266 -24.21 0.81 -4.20
C TYR A 266 -23.59 -0.54 -3.84
N ILE A 267 -24.21 -1.65 -4.23
CA ILE A 267 -23.67 -3.01 -3.99
C ILE A 267 -22.33 -3.17 -4.72
N ILE A 268 -22.27 -2.75 -6.00
CA ILE A 268 -21.04 -2.82 -6.79
C ILE A 268 -19.95 -1.96 -6.14
N LEU A 269 -20.23 -0.72 -5.74
CA LEU A 269 -19.26 0.15 -5.08
C LEU A 269 -18.78 -0.39 -3.72
N GLY A 270 -19.69 -0.92 -2.91
CA GLY A 270 -19.34 -1.55 -1.64
C GLY A 270 -18.43 -2.76 -1.85
N SER A 271 -18.75 -3.62 -2.83
CA SER A 271 -17.92 -4.78 -3.18
C SER A 271 -16.56 -4.38 -3.78
N LEU A 272 -16.52 -3.31 -4.59
CA LEU A 272 -15.30 -2.75 -5.17
C LEU A 272 -14.38 -2.21 -4.06
N GLY A 273 -14.95 -1.47 -3.10
CA GLY A 273 -14.26 -0.97 -1.91
C GLY A 273 -13.72 -2.10 -1.06
N LEU A 274 -14.57 -3.07 -0.71
CA LEU A 274 -14.19 -4.25 0.10
C LEU A 274 -13.01 -5.02 -0.50
N THR A 275 -13.13 -5.36 -1.78
CA THR A 275 -12.10 -6.12 -2.47
C THR A 275 -10.82 -5.29 -2.66
N LYS A 276 -10.92 -3.96 -2.89
CA LYS A 276 -9.73 -3.09 -2.94
C LYS A 276 -9.03 -3.06 -1.59
N GLY A 277 -9.80 -2.83 -0.53
CA GLY A 277 -9.27 -2.75 0.83
C GLY A 277 -8.55 -4.02 1.24
N PHE A 278 -9.15 -5.18 0.95
CA PHE A 278 -8.56 -6.48 1.26
C PHE A 278 -7.34 -6.80 0.38
N PHE A 279 -7.54 -6.95 -0.93
CA PHE A 279 -6.47 -7.41 -1.82
C PHE A 279 -5.38 -6.36 -2.04
N GLY A 280 -5.71 -5.06 -1.99
CA GLY A 280 -4.74 -3.97 -2.10
C GLY A 280 -3.86 -3.82 -0.85
N ALA A 281 -4.41 -4.07 0.35
CA ALA A 281 -3.59 -4.12 1.56
C ALA A 281 -2.69 -5.36 1.57
N THR A 282 -3.23 -6.52 1.21
CA THR A 282 -2.44 -7.76 1.15
C THR A 282 -1.32 -7.67 0.10
N SER A 283 -1.56 -7.10 -1.09
CA SER A 283 -0.51 -6.95 -2.11
C SER A 283 0.64 -6.06 -1.63
N MET A 284 0.31 -4.93 -0.98
CA MET A 284 1.28 -4.01 -0.36
C MET A 284 2.13 -4.69 0.73
N VAL A 285 1.53 -5.60 1.50
CA VAL A 285 2.25 -6.37 2.52
C VAL A 285 3.11 -7.48 1.88
N PHE A 286 2.66 -8.08 0.78
CA PHE A 286 3.36 -9.18 0.13
C PHE A 286 4.59 -8.75 -0.66
N GLY A 287 4.62 -7.53 -1.21
CA GLY A 287 5.76 -7.01 -1.98
C GLY A 287 7.07 -7.06 -1.17
N PRO A 288 7.17 -6.31 -0.05
CA PRO A 288 8.36 -6.33 0.83
C PRO A 288 8.63 -7.68 1.50
N ASN A 289 7.61 -8.55 1.62
CA ASN A 289 7.73 -9.87 2.21
C ASN A 289 7.87 -10.97 1.14
N THR A 290 8.35 -10.65 -0.05
CA THR A 290 8.56 -11.65 -1.11
C THR A 290 9.72 -12.57 -0.73
N PRO A 291 9.55 -13.91 -0.77
CA PRO A 291 10.62 -14.87 -0.50
C PRO A 291 11.74 -14.66 -1.51
N GLY A 292 12.94 -14.33 -1.05
CA GLY A 292 14.08 -13.97 -1.88
C GLY A 292 14.66 -12.59 -1.58
N LEU A 293 13.96 -11.74 -0.82
CA LEU A 293 14.57 -10.51 -0.28
C LEU A 293 15.33 -10.81 1.02
N GLN A 294 16.65 -10.76 0.93
CA GLN A 294 17.56 -11.10 2.02
C GLN A 294 17.85 -9.90 2.91
N THR A 295 18.08 -8.71 2.33
CA THR A 295 18.49 -7.53 3.10
C THR A 295 17.32 -6.62 3.47
N GLU A 296 17.42 -5.91 4.60
CA GLU A 296 16.45 -4.89 4.99
C GLU A 296 16.33 -3.78 3.93
N GLY A 297 17.45 -3.40 3.29
CA GLY A 297 17.48 -2.42 2.20
C GLY A 297 16.65 -2.84 0.97
N GLN A 298 16.70 -4.12 0.58
CA GLN A 298 15.85 -4.65 -0.47
C GLN A 298 14.37 -4.60 -0.11
N ARG A 299 14.01 -4.88 1.15
CA ARG A 299 12.60 -4.88 1.61
C ARG A 299 12.02 -3.47 1.61
N VAL A 300 12.80 -2.50 2.07
CA VAL A 300 12.45 -1.08 2.00
C VAL A 300 12.28 -0.64 0.55
N MET A 301 13.22 -1.01 -0.32
CA MET A 301 13.15 -0.71 -1.75
C MET A 301 11.91 -1.33 -2.42
N ALA A 302 11.60 -2.60 -2.14
CA ALA A 302 10.39 -3.24 -2.65
C ALA A 302 9.12 -2.52 -2.18
N GLY A 303 9.08 -2.06 -0.92
CA GLY A 303 7.99 -1.23 -0.42
C GLY A 303 7.83 0.07 -1.20
N GLN A 304 8.93 0.74 -1.53
CA GLN A 304 8.89 1.96 -2.35
C GLN A 304 8.43 1.67 -3.79
N LEU A 305 8.92 0.61 -4.41
CA LEU A 305 8.49 0.20 -5.76
C LEU A 305 7.00 -0.15 -5.81
N MET A 306 6.46 -0.81 -4.78
CA MET A 306 5.03 -1.05 -4.64
C MET A 306 4.23 0.26 -4.51
N GLY A 307 4.77 1.24 -3.78
CA GLY A 307 4.21 2.58 -3.70
C GLY A 307 4.18 3.29 -5.06
N ILE A 308 5.29 3.23 -5.81
CA ILE A 308 5.37 3.79 -7.18
C ILE A 308 4.33 3.13 -8.09
N SER A 309 4.17 1.80 -7.99
CA SER A 309 3.16 1.06 -8.76
C SER A 309 1.72 1.51 -8.42
N LEU A 310 1.41 1.74 -7.13
CA LEU A 310 0.12 2.31 -6.73
C LEU A 310 -0.10 3.68 -7.37
N LEU A 311 0.89 4.57 -7.26
CA LEU A 311 0.81 5.93 -7.79
C LEU A 311 0.62 5.91 -9.31
N ALA A 312 1.35 5.04 -10.02
CA ALA A 312 1.18 4.85 -11.45
C ALA A 312 -0.25 4.40 -11.79
N GLY A 313 -0.82 3.45 -11.06
CA GLY A 313 -2.21 3.02 -11.25
C GLY A 313 -3.21 4.15 -11.03
N ALA A 314 -2.99 4.99 -10.01
CA ALA A 314 -3.79 6.18 -9.75
C ALA A 314 -3.69 7.23 -10.86
N SER A 315 -2.48 7.50 -11.35
CA SER A 315 -2.26 8.48 -12.42
C SER A 315 -2.87 8.03 -13.74
N VAL A 316 -2.65 6.78 -14.16
CA VAL A 316 -3.19 6.24 -15.41
C VAL A 316 -4.72 6.20 -15.36
N SER A 317 -5.31 5.79 -14.23
CA SER A 317 -6.76 5.79 -14.06
C SER A 317 -7.35 7.20 -14.11
N ALA A 318 -6.73 8.18 -13.47
CA ALA A 318 -7.18 9.58 -13.53
C ALA A 318 -7.13 10.15 -14.95
N LEU A 319 -6.05 9.91 -15.70
CA LEU A 319 -5.92 10.37 -17.09
C LEU A 319 -6.97 9.73 -18.00
N LEU A 320 -7.14 8.41 -17.90
CA LEU A 320 -8.13 7.69 -18.70
C LEU A 320 -9.55 8.09 -18.31
N ALA A 321 -9.80 8.32 -17.03
CA ALA A 321 -11.09 8.76 -16.53
C ALA A 321 -11.50 10.12 -17.11
N LEU A 322 -10.58 11.10 -17.14
CA LEU A 322 -10.86 12.40 -17.75
C LEU A 322 -11.24 12.25 -19.23
N LEU A 323 -10.55 11.37 -19.96
CA LEU A 323 -10.89 11.08 -21.35
C LEU A 323 -12.28 10.45 -21.47
N VAL A 324 -12.57 9.42 -20.69
CA VAL A 324 -13.84 8.66 -20.79
C VAL A 324 -15.04 9.47 -20.32
N VAL A 325 -14.89 10.30 -19.29
CA VAL A 325 -15.97 11.18 -18.80
C VAL A 325 -16.40 12.20 -19.85
N LEU A 326 -15.52 12.62 -20.78
CA LEU A 326 -15.89 13.49 -21.90
C LEU A 326 -16.80 12.81 -22.93
N PHE A 327 -16.73 11.47 -23.05
CA PHE A 327 -17.53 10.69 -24.01
C PHE A 327 -18.79 10.08 -23.37
N LEU A 328 -18.91 10.15 -22.04
CA LEU A 328 -20.08 9.64 -21.33
C LEU A 328 -21.23 10.67 -21.39
N PRO A 329 -22.48 10.22 -21.64
CA PRO A 329 -23.65 11.10 -21.77
C PRO A 329 -24.00 11.81 -20.46
#